data_AF-A0A964ZYR7-F1
#
_entry.id   AF-A0A964ZYR7-F1
#
_cell.length_a   1.000
_cell.length_b   1.000
_cell.length_c   1.000
_cell.angle_alpha   90.00
_cell.angle_beta   90.00
_cell.angle_gamma   90.00
#
_symmetry.space_group_name_H-M   'P 1'
#
loop_
_entity.id
_entity.type
_entity.pdbx_description
1 polymer ?
#
loop_
_entity_poly.entity_id
_entity_poly.type
_entity_poly.pdbx_seq_one_letter_code
_entity_poly.pdbx_strand_id
1 'polypeptide(L)'
;MSARYPIVAITGSSGAGTTSVTEIFQHIFRREGIRAQIFEGDSMHRFDRQAMRAEIQRQAELGNPSFSDFGPEANLLKELEETF
;
A
#
# COMPACT_ATOMS: atom_id res chain seq x y z
N MET A 1 9.04 7.92 11.40
CA MET A 1 8.51 7.24 12.62
C MET A 1 9.13 7.81 13.90
N SER A 2 8.37 7.91 15.00
CA SER A 2 8.92 8.33 16.29
C SER A 2 8.30 7.57 17.47
N ALA A 3 8.97 7.57 18.63
CA ALA A 3 8.40 7.02 19.87
C ALA A 3 7.10 7.73 20.30
N ARG A 4 6.90 8.99 19.89
CA ARG A 4 5.70 9.78 20.18
C ARG A 4 4.54 9.45 19.24
N TYR A 5 4.85 9.11 17.99
CA TYR A 5 3.89 8.79 16.93
C TYR A 5 4.28 7.46 16.28
N PRO A 6 3.94 6.33 16.93
CA PRO A 6 4.26 5.02 16.40
C PRO A 6 3.41 4.69 15.17
N ILE A 7 4.00 3.96 14.22
CA ILE A 7 3.33 3.47 13.02
C ILE A 7 3.34 1.94 13.06
N VAL A 8 2.20 1.33 12.75
CA VAL A 8 2.07 -0.12 12.54
C VAL A 8 1.87 -0.35 11.05
N ALA A 9 2.85 -0.96 10.39
CA ALA A 9 2.77 -1.30 8.97
C ALA A 9 2.31 -2.75 8.82
N ILE A 10 1.17 -2.95 8.14
CA ILE A 10 0.66 -4.27 7.75
C ILE A 10 0.95 -4.43 6.26
N THR A 11 1.86 -5.34 5.90
CA THR A 11 2.26 -5.57 4.51
C THR A 11 1.86 -6.97 4.06
N GLY A 12 1.38 -7.12 2.83
CA GLY A 12 1.06 -8.41 2.23
C GLY A 12 0.49 -8.23 0.84
N SER A 13 0.42 -9.30 0.06
CA SER A 13 -0.23 -9.26 -1.25
C SER A 13 -1.73 -9.04 -1.11
N SER A 14 -2.37 -8.47 -2.14
CA SER A 14 -3.83 -8.45 -2.23
C SER A 14 -4.39 -9.88 -2.07
N GLY A 15 -5.43 -10.03 -1.25
CA GLY A 15 -6.00 -11.33 -0.89
C GLY A 15 -5.28 -12.10 0.24
N ALA A 16 -4.16 -11.61 0.77
CA ALA A 16 -3.45 -12.25 1.90
C ALA A 16 -4.10 -12.01 3.28
N GLY A 17 -5.31 -11.45 3.32
CA GLY A 17 -6.04 -11.18 4.57
C GLY A 17 -5.66 -9.86 5.26
N THR A 18 -5.03 -8.91 4.56
CA THR A 18 -4.68 -7.59 5.10
C THR A 18 -5.89 -6.85 5.66
N THR A 19 -7.05 -6.93 5.01
CA THR A 19 -8.32 -6.38 5.52
C THR A 19 -8.68 -6.95 6.89
N SER A 20 -8.64 -8.27 7.05
CA SER A 20 -8.96 -8.94 8.32
C SER A 20 -7.97 -8.58 9.43
N VAL A 21 -6.68 -8.46 9.09
CA VAL A 21 -5.67 -8.01 10.07
C VAL A 21 -5.94 -6.56 10.49
N THR A 22 -6.25 -5.67 9.55
CA THR A 22 -6.62 -4.28 9.83
C THR A 22 -7.85 -4.21 10.75
N GLU A 23 -8.88 -5.00 10.50
CA GLU A 23 -10.07 -5.09 11.36
C GLU A 23 -9.71 -5.53 12.79
N ILE A 24 -8.87 -6.56 12.94
CA ILE A 24 -8.40 -7.02 14.25
C ILE A 24 -7.69 -5.90 15.02
N PHE A 25 -6.81 -5.14 14.37
CA PHE A 25 -6.16 -3.98 14.99
C PHE A 25 -7.15 -2.90 15.39
N GLN A 26 -8.15 -2.60 14.56
CA GLN A 26 -9.22 -1.67 14.95
C GLN A 26 -9.99 -2.17 16.18
N HIS A 27 -10.24 -3.48 16.31
CA HIS A 27 -10.85 -4.04 17.51
C HIS A 27 -9.97 -3.89 18.75
N ILE A 28 -8.67 -4.11 18.63
CA ILE A 28 -7.69 -3.89 19.71
C ILE A 28 -7.70 -2.41 20.11
N PHE A 29 -7.54 -1.49 19.16
CA PHE A 29 -7.49 -0.06 19.44
C PHE A 29 -8.76 0.46 20.11
N ARG A 30 -9.93 0.00 19.67
CA ARG A 30 -11.20 0.32 20.35
C ARG A 30 -11.22 -0.16 21.80
N ARG A 31 -10.74 -1.38 22.06
CA ARG A 31 -10.69 -1.97 23.41
C ARG A 31 -9.72 -1.21 24.33
N GLU A 32 -8.56 -0.82 23.80
CA GLU A 32 -7.52 -0.10 24.53
C GLU A 32 -7.75 1.42 24.59
N GLY A 33 -8.84 1.94 23.99
CA GLY A 33 -9.12 3.38 23.95
C GLY A 33 -8.16 4.19 23.07
N ILE A 34 -7.47 3.52 22.14
CA ILE A 34 -6.51 4.13 21.22
C ILE A 34 -7.24 4.65 19.98
N ARG A 35 -6.97 5.91 19.61
CA ARG A 35 -7.43 6.48 18.34
C ARG A 35 -6.31 6.41 17.31
N ALA A 36 -6.43 5.48 16.37
CA ALA A 36 -5.48 5.34 15.26
C ALA A 36 -6.08 5.91 13.97
N GLN A 37 -5.23 6.54 13.15
CA GLN A 37 -5.55 6.84 11.77
C GLN A 37 -5.24 5.61 10.91
N ILE A 38 -6.14 5.25 10.01
CA ILE A 38 -5.93 4.18 9.04
C ILE A 38 -5.49 4.81 7.72
N PHE A 39 -4.49 4.22 7.10
CA PHE A 39 -3.93 4.61 5.81
C PHE A 39 -3.88 3.35 4.91
N GLU A 40 -4.54 3.41 3.75
CA GLU A 40 -4.62 2.28 2.82
C GLU A 40 -3.47 2.32 1.82
N GLY A 41 -2.67 1.25 1.76
CA GLY A 41 -1.49 1.16 0.89
C GLY A 41 -1.81 1.31 -0.60
N ASP A 42 -2.96 0.82 -1.05
CA ASP A 42 -3.43 0.92 -2.44
C ASP A 42 -3.57 2.37 -2.93
N SER A 43 -3.66 3.34 -2.01
CA SER A 43 -3.65 4.77 -2.36
C SER A 43 -2.32 5.27 -2.93
N MET A 44 -1.23 4.52 -2.72
CA MET A 44 0.13 4.87 -3.14
C MET A 44 0.55 4.21 -4.46
N HIS A 45 -0.39 3.61 -5.19
CA HIS A 45 -0.15 3.21 -6.58
C HIS A 45 0.03 4.44 -7.47
N ARG A 46 1.02 4.41 -8.36
CA ARG A 46 1.29 5.48 -9.34
C ARG A 46 0.20 5.55 -10.41
N PHE A 47 -0.43 4.41 -10.70
CA PHE A 47 -1.43 4.26 -11.75
C PHE A 47 -2.72 3.73 -11.17
N ASP A 48 -3.85 4.30 -11.60
CA ASP A 48 -5.14 3.65 -11.38
C ASP A 48 -5.24 2.34 -12.17
N ARG A 49 -6.32 1.57 -11.96
CA ARG A 49 -6.47 0.25 -12.60
C ARG A 49 -6.46 0.30 -14.14
N GLN A 50 -6.99 1.36 -14.75
CA GLN A 50 -7.04 1.48 -16.20
C GLN A 50 -5.68 1.89 -16.75
N ALA A 51 -5.07 2.89 -16.13
CA ALA A 51 -3.73 3.38 -16.47
C ALA A 51 -2.68 2.27 -16.30
N MET A 52 -2.79 1.45 -15.25
CA MET A 52 -1.87 0.35 -15.00
C MET A 52 -1.89 -0.69 -16.11
N ARG A 53 -3.09 -1.07 -16.58
CA ARG A 53 -3.23 -2.02 -17.71
C ARG A 53 -2.61 -1.47 -18.98
N ALA A 54 -2.82 -0.19 -19.26
CA ALA A 54 -2.20 0.48 -20.41
C ALA A 54 -0.68 0.52 -20.28
N GLU A 55 -0.16 0.81 -19.08
CA GLU A 55 1.27 0.87 -18.82
C GLU A 55 1.94 -0.50 -18.93
N ILE A 56 1.33 -1.57 -18.40
CA ILE A 56 1.81 -2.95 -18.57
C ILE A 56 1.96 -3.28 -20.06
N GLN A 57 0.94 -2.97 -20.88
CA GLN A 57 0.99 -3.21 -22.33
C GLN A 57 2.11 -2.41 -23.00
N ARG A 58 2.23 -1.11 -22.66
CA ARG A 58 3.28 -0.23 -23.18
C ARG A 58 4.68 -0.73 -22.82
N GLN A 59 4.88 -1.19 -21.60
CA GLN A 59 6.16 -1.70 -21.11
C GLN A 59 6.53 -3.01 -21.82
N ALA A 60 5.56 -3.90 -22.04
CA ALA A 60 5.77 -5.12 -22.81
C ALA A 60 6.22 -4.81 -24.26
N GLU A 61 5.61 -3.83 -24.93
CA GLU A 61 6.01 -3.38 -26.28
C GLU A 61 7.41 -2.76 -26.32
N LEU A 62 7.84 -2.12 -25.23
CA LEU A 62 9.20 -1.58 -25.06
C LEU A 62 10.23 -2.62 -24.64
N GLY A 63 9.84 -3.90 -24.53
CA GLY A 63 10.74 -5.00 -24.17
C GLY A 63 10.88 -5.24 -22.66
N ASN A 64 10.01 -4.66 -21.84
CA ASN A 64 9.91 -4.90 -20.39
C ASN A 64 8.60 -5.65 -20.03
N PRO A 65 8.54 -6.98 -20.25
CA PRO A 65 7.35 -7.77 -19.93
C PRO A 65 7.16 -8.01 -18.42
N SER A 66 8.11 -7.60 -17.58
CA SER A 66 8.09 -7.83 -16.11
C SER A 66 7.46 -6.69 -15.30
N PHE A 67 7.06 -5.59 -15.96
CA PHE A 67 6.41 -4.47 -15.27
C PHE A 67 5.11 -4.93 -14.58
N SER A 68 4.95 -4.58 -13.30
CA SER A 68 3.78 -4.96 -12.49
C SER A 68 3.59 -4.06 -11.28
N ASP A 69 2.41 -4.15 -10.66
CA ASP A 69 2.03 -3.41 -9.44
C ASP A 69 2.97 -3.68 -8.24
N PHE A 70 3.74 -4.77 -8.28
CA PHE A 70 4.72 -5.11 -7.25
C PHE A 70 6.06 -4.38 -7.41
N GLY A 71 6.31 -3.79 -8.58
CA GLY A 71 7.54 -3.05 -8.87
C GLY A 71 7.54 -1.66 -8.24
N PRO A 72 8.70 -1.15 -7.77
CA PRO A 72 8.81 0.21 -7.22
C PRO A 72 8.39 1.30 -8.21
N GLU A 73 8.56 1.06 -9.50
CA GLU A 73 8.19 1.98 -10.58
C GLU A 73 6.67 2.20 -10.68
N ALA A 74 5.86 1.22 -10.28
CA ALA A 74 4.41 1.27 -10.26
C ALA A 74 3.85 1.95 -9.01
N ASN A 75 4.72 2.40 -8.10
CA ASN A 75 4.36 2.90 -6.77
C ASN A 75 4.98 4.28 -6.48
N LEU A 76 4.35 5.03 -5.57
CA LEU A 76 4.78 6.32 -5.05
C LEU A 76 5.56 6.13 -3.73
N LEU A 77 6.66 5.37 -3.79
CA LEU A 77 7.37 4.95 -2.57
C LEU A 77 8.03 6.11 -1.81
N LYS A 78 8.46 7.16 -2.51
CA LYS A 78 9.06 8.33 -1.87
C LYS A 78 8.00 9.15 -1.13
N GLU A 79 6.85 9.34 -1.77
CA GLU A 79 5.70 10.00 -1.18
C GLU A 79 5.17 9.21 0.03
N LEU A 80 5.17 7.87 -0.04
CA LEU A 80 4.87 6.99 1.08
C LEU A 80 5.85 7.20 2.25
N GLU A 81 7.16 7.26 1.98
CA GLU A 81 8.17 7.55 2.99
C GLU A 81 7.94 8.88 3.71
N GLU A 82 7.49 9.91 3.00
CA GLU A 82 7.17 11.23 3.57
C GLU A 82 5.98 11.19 4.56
N THR A 83 5.18 10.13 4.54
CA THR A 83 4.07 9.91 5.49
C THR A 83 4.49 9.22 6.79
N PHE A 84 5.73 8.72 6.90
CA PHE A 84 6.21 7.86 7.99
C PHE A 84 6.97 8.58 9.12
#